data_AF-A0A962AMX4-F1
#
_entry.id   AF-A0A962AMX4-F1
#
_cell.length_a   1.000
_cell.length_b   1.000
_cell.length_c   1.000
_cell.angle_alpha   90.00
_cell.angle_beta   90.00
_cell.angle_gamma   90.00
#
_symmetry.space_group_name_H-M   'P 1'
#
loop_
_entity.id
_entity.type
_entity.pdbx_description
1 polymer ?
#
loop_
_entity_poly.entity_id
_entity_poly.type
_entity_poly.pdbx_seq_one_letter_code
_entity_poly.pdbx_strand_id
1 'polypeptide(L)'
;MTRRFPAAAILSFALLAGAHADAQTAQTTAAGGRGARMIERLCGAMKPAQAWGRYAERLTDRLNLDQKQKDLLRAWQEARVKAREDSRTAQCSPKPDLATFKGRLDWRQKRLEAQLASFKATRAPLEAFYAGLSDQQKASWDAFRERRGDRRRYRRGD
;
A
#
# COMPACT_ATOMS: atom_id res chain seq x y z
N MET A 1 -40.96 54.92 62.37
CA MET A 1 -39.81 54.19 62.95
C MET A 1 -38.96 53.64 61.81
N THR A 2 -37.70 54.05 61.75
CA THR A 2 -36.71 53.70 60.73
C THR A 2 -36.21 52.26 60.86
N ARG A 3 -35.89 51.59 59.74
CA ARG A 3 -34.66 50.79 59.54
C ARG A 3 -34.53 50.16 58.12
N ARG A 4 -33.49 50.64 57.41
CA ARG A 4 -32.41 49.95 56.64
C ARG A 4 -32.71 49.10 55.38
N PHE A 5 -31.96 49.45 54.32
CA PHE A 5 -31.73 48.93 52.96
C PHE A 5 -31.11 47.49 52.89
N PRO A 6 -30.62 46.98 51.71
CA PRO A 6 -31.24 46.63 50.42
C PRO A 6 -30.86 45.18 49.98
N ALA A 7 -31.46 44.59 48.93
CA ALA A 7 -30.78 43.50 48.18
C ALA A 7 -31.41 43.22 46.81
N ALA A 8 -30.56 43.28 45.78
CA ALA A 8 -30.83 42.93 44.40
C ALA A 8 -31.12 41.43 44.23
N ALA A 9 -32.14 41.09 43.44
CA ALA A 9 -32.37 39.73 42.98
C ALA A 9 -31.53 39.47 41.73
N ILE A 10 -30.52 38.60 41.89
CA ILE A 10 -29.59 38.17 40.86
C ILE A 10 -30.32 37.22 39.90
N LEU A 11 -30.29 37.55 38.59
CA LEU A 11 -30.64 36.65 37.50
C LEU A 11 -29.62 35.52 37.42
N SER A 12 -30.01 34.33 37.87
CA SER A 12 -29.23 33.10 37.66
C SER A 12 -29.31 32.68 36.19
N PHE A 13 -28.36 33.14 35.37
CA PHE A 13 -28.03 32.50 34.11
C PHE A 13 -27.12 31.30 34.42
N ALA A 14 -27.72 30.11 34.49
CA ALA A 14 -26.95 28.87 34.55
C ALA A 14 -26.27 28.65 33.19
N LEU A 15 -24.96 28.90 33.14
CA LEU A 15 -24.06 28.47 32.07
C LEU A 15 -24.02 26.94 32.02
N LEU A 16 -24.62 26.35 30.99
CA LEU A 16 -24.31 24.98 30.54
C LEU A 16 -22.91 24.99 29.91
N ALA A 17 -21.88 24.91 30.75
CA ALA A 17 -20.50 24.73 30.31
C ALA A 17 -20.13 23.24 30.42
N GLY A 18 -19.84 22.63 29.26
CA GLY A 18 -18.84 21.56 29.16
C GLY A 18 -19.37 20.13 29.06
N ALA A 19 -19.70 19.69 27.84
CA ALA A 19 -19.71 18.26 27.46
C ALA A 19 -19.17 18.05 26.03
N HIS A 20 -18.17 18.83 25.62
CA HIS A 20 -17.58 18.75 24.27
C HIS A 20 -16.10 18.34 24.24
N ALA A 21 -15.47 18.10 25.40
CA ALA A 21 -14.06 17.72 25.47
C ALA A 21 -13.81 16.22 25.19
N ASP A 22 -14.76 15.34 25.54
CA ASP A 22 -14.53 13.88 25.50
C ASP A 22 -14.78 13.24 24.12
N ALA A 23 -15.57 13.89 23.27
CA ALA A 23 -15.86 13.36 21.93
C ALA A 23 -14.66 13.49 20.97
N GLN A 24 -13.84 14.53 21.14
CA GLN A 24 -12.69 14.81 20.26
C GLN A 24 -11.49 13.90 20.56
N THR A 25 -11.25 13.55 21.83
CA THR A 25 -10.19 12.61 22.26
C THR A 25 -10.55 11.15 21.92
N ALA A 26 -11.83 10.78 21.98
CA ALA A 26 -12.30 9.46 21.53
C ALA A 26 -12.16 9.26 20.00
N GLN A 27 -12.32 10.31 19.20
CA GLN A 27 -12.22 10.22 17.74
C GLN A 27 -10.77 10.17 17.23
N THR A 28 -9.83 10.85 17.89
CA THR A 28 -8.40 10.80 17.55
C THR A 28 -7.76 9.44 17.84
N THR A 29 -8.12 8.81 18.97
CA THR A 29 -7.67 7.45 19.32
C THR A 29 -8.24 6.39 18.38
N ALA A 30 -9.52 6.49 18.01
CA ALA A 30 -10.15 5.57 17.05
C ALA A 30 -9.56 5.69 15.63
N ALA A 31 -9.24 6.91 15.18
CA ALA A 31 -8.60 7.15 13.89
C ALA A 31 -7.16 6.64 13.84
N GLY A 32 -6.37 6.85 14.91
CA GLY A 32 -5.04 6.27 15.07
C GLY A 32 -5.05 4.73 15.05
N GLY A 33 -6.03 4.12 15.72
CA GLY A 33 -6.23 2.67 15.72
C GLY A 33 -6.54 2.06 14.34
N ARG A 34 -7.34 2.76 13.51
CA ARG A 34 -7.60 2.32 12.12
C ARG A 34 -6.35 2.40 11.24
N GLY A 35 -5.55 3.46 11.37
CA GLY A 35 -4.30 3.61 10.64
C GLY A 35 -3.28 2.53 11.00
N ALA A 36 -3.08 2.28 12.29
CA ALA A 36 -2.16 1.26 12.78
C ALA A 36 -2.50 -0.15 12.25
N ARG A 37 -3.78 -0.55 12.29
CA ARG A 37 -4.25 -1.84 11.74
C ARG A 37 -4.05 -1.94 10.23
N MET A 38 -4.20 -0.84 9.50
CA MET A 38 -3.97 -0.81 8.05
C MET A 38 -2.50 -1.06 7.72
N ILE A 39 -1.58 -0.40 8.44
CA ILE A 39 -0.13 -0.61 8.28
C ILE A 39 0.25 -2.03 8.67
N GLU A 40 -0.24 -2.53 9.80
CA GLU A 40 0.05 -3.89 10.24
C GLU A 40 -0.37 -4.92 9.18
N ARG A 41 -1.57 -4.78 8.61
CA ARG A 41 -2.03 -5.62 7.50
C ARG A 41 -1.14 -5.46 6.26
N LEU A 42 -0.77 -4.24 5.89
CA LEU A 42 0.06 -3.99 4.71
C LEU A 42 1.48 -4.57 4.88
N CYS A 43 2.12 -4.29 6.00
CA CYS A 43 3.44 -4.78 6.37
C CYS A 43 3.45 -6.30 6.58
N GLY A 44 2.36 -6.87 7.10
CA GLY A 44 2.15 -8.31 7.20
C GLY A 44 1.92 -8.99 5.84
N ALA A 45 1.16 -8.35 4.93
CA ALA A 45 0.92 -8.86 3.57
C ALA A 45 2.13 -8.71 2.64
N MET A 46 3.05 -7.77 2.95
CA MET A 46 4.31 -7.59 2.23
C MET A 46 5.39 -8.61 2.61
N LYS A 47 5.14 -9.52 3.56
CA LYS A 47 6.01 -10.66 3.86
C LYS A 47 6.35 -11.44 2.59
N PRO A 48 7.55 -12.07 2.52
CA PRO A 48 8.06 -12.64 1.28
C PRO A 48 7.05 -13.62 0.70
N ALA A 49 6.68 -13.39 -0.56
CA ALA A 49 5.71 -14.24 -1.23
C ALA A 49 6.38 -15.57 -1.58
N GLN A 50 6.07 -16.64 -0.85
CA GLN A 50 6.38 -18.02 -1.26
C GLN A 50 5.76 -18.40 -2.62
N ALA A 51 4.86 -17.57 -3.16
CA ALA A 51 4.04 -17.89 -4.33
C ALA A 51 4.66 -17.57 -5.71
N TRP A 52 5.94 -17.19 -5.81
CA TRP A 52 6.55 -16.97 -7.13
C TRP A 52 6.75 -18.29 -7.89
N GLY A 53 7.25 -19.37 -7.26
CA GLY A 53 7.60 -20.64 -7.94
C GLY A 53 6.57 -21.10 -8.99
N ARG A 54 5.28 -21.13 -8.62
CA ARG A 54 4.18 -21.51 -9.53
C ARG A 54 3.99 -20.59 -10.75
N TYR A 55 4.32 -19.31 -10.65
CA TYR A 55 4.28 -18.39 -11.80
C TYR A 55 5.51 -18.59 -12.70
N ALA A 56 6.67 -18.91 -12.12
CA ALA A 56 7.91 -19.18 -12.86
C ALA A 56 7.77 -20.42 -13.72
N GLU A 57 7.29 -21.49 -13.12
CA GLU A 57 7.02 -22.78 -13.76
C GLU A 57 6.05 -22.60 -14.93
N ARG A 58 4.86 -22.04 -14.69
CA ARG A 58 3.86 -21.82 -15.75
C ARG A 58 4.37 -20.95 -16.90
N LEU A 59 5.19 -19.95 -16.60
CA LEU A 59 5.76 -19.08 -17.63
C LEU A 59 6.85 -19.80 -18.43
N THR A 60 7.68 -20.59 -17.74
CA THR A 60 8.70 -21.45 -18.33
C THR A 60 8.08 -22.45 -19.29
N ASP A 61 7.04 -23.15 -18.86
CA ASP A 61 6.34 -24.16 -19.65
C ASP A 61 5.66 -23.54 -20.87
N ARG A 62 4.97 -22.41 -20.68
CA ARG A 62 4.26 -21.73 -21.77
C ARG A 62 5.19 -21.24 -22.86
N LEU A 63 6.35 -20.68 -22.49
CA LEU A 63 7.29 -20.10 -23.43
C LEU A 63 8.32 -21.12 -23.91
N ASN A 64 8.30 -22.36 -23.37
CA ASN A 64 9.30 -23.38 -23.60
C ASN A 64 10.73 -22.80 -23.47
N LEU A 65 11.00 -22.19 -22.30
CA LEU A 65 12.25 -21.46 -22.09
C LEU A 65 13.45 -22.40 -22.10
N ASP A 66 14.54 -21.97 -22.73
CA ASP A 66 15.84 -22.64 -22.61
C ASP A 66 16.52 -22.32 -21.27
N GLN A 67 17.70 -22.89 -21.02
CA GLN A 67 18.41 -22.69 -19.76
C GLN A 67 18.83 -21.23 -19.54
N LYS A 68 19.32 -20.54 -20.57
CA LYS A 68 19.74 -19.13 -20.48
C LYS A 68 18.55 -18.23 -20.14
N GLN A 69 17.40 -18.49 -20.76
CA GLN A 69 16.17 -17.76 -20.51
C GLN A 69 15.60 -18.03 -19.12
N LYS A 70 15.70 -19.27 -18.61
CA LYS A 70 15.35 -19.61 -17.22
C LYS A 70 16.23 -18.86 -16.22
N ASP A 71 17.52 -18.70 -16.51
CA ASP A 71 18.45 -17.96 -15.65
C ASP A 71 18.11 -16.46 -15.64
N LEU A 72 17.80 -15.86 -16.80
CA LEU A 72 17.31 -14.48 -16.90
C LEU A 72 15.98 -14.28 -16.16
N LEU A 73 15.07 -15.24 -16.27
CA LEU A 73 13.81 -15.25 -15.53
C LEU A 73 14.06 -15.30 -14.01
N ARG A 74 14.98 -16.15 -13.55
CA ARG A 74 15.38 -16.23 -12.13
C ARG A 74 15.99 -14.92 -11.63
N ALA A 75 16.90 -14.29 -12.39
CA ALA A 75 17.48 -13.01 -12.04
C ALA A 75 16.42 -11.91 -11.89
N TRP A 76 15.42 -11.87 -12.79
CA TRP A 76 14.28 -10.96 -12.62
C TRP A 76 13.48 -11.26 -11.36
N GLN A 77 13.27 -12.52 -11.02
CA GLN A 77 12.55 -12.91 -9.80
C GLN A 77 13.27 -12.48 -8.54
N GLU A 78 14.57 -12.72 -8.45
CA GLU A 78 15.42 -12.31 -7.33
C GLU A 78 15.36 -10.79 -7.15
N ALA A 79 15.47 -10.03 -8.24
CA ALA A 79 15.30 -8.58 -8.20
C ALA A 79 13.92 -8.16 -7.68
N ARG A 80 12.84 -8.89 -8.05
CA ARG A 80 11.50 -8.63 -7.53
C ARG A 80 11.36 -8.95 -6.04
N VAL A 81 11.94 -10.05 -5.57
CA VAL A 81 11.93 -10.43 -4.16
C VAL A 81 12.68 -9.40 -3.34
N LYS A 82 13.90 -9.04 -3.76
CA LYS A 82 14.69 -7.99 -3.13
C LYS A 82 13.95 -6.65 -3.10
N ALA A 83 13.42 -6.19 -4.24
CA ALA A 83 12.66 -4.94 -4.31
C ALA A 83 11.44 -4.92 -3.37
N ARG A 84 10.76 -6.06 -3.21
CA ARG A 84 9.62 -6.21 -2.29
C ARG A 84 10.06 -6.10 -0.83
N GLU A 85 11.17 -6.74 -0.47
CA GLU A 85 11.76 -6.64 0.87
C GLU A 85 12.23 -5.22 1.17
N ASP A 86 12.97 -4.59 0.26
CA ASP A 86 13.45 -3.21 0.40
C ASP A 86 12.25 -2.24 0.55
N SER A 87 11.19 -2.44 -0.24
CA SER A 87 9.94 -1.67 -0.17
C SER A 87 9.20 -1.86 1.15
N ARG A 88 9.20 -3.09 1.69
CA ARG A 88 8.62 -3.40 3.00
C ARG A 88 9.39 -2.68 4.09
N THR A 89 10.72 -2.80 4.10
CA THR A 89 11.60 -2.13 5.05
C THR A 89 11.36 -0.63 5.06
N ALA A 90 11.37 0.01 3.88
CA ALA A 90 11.15 1.45 3.75
C ALA A 90 9.79 1.94 4.27
N GLN A 91 8.74 1.13 4.16
CA GLN A 91 7.37 1.50 4.54
C GLN A 91 6.97 1.10 5.96
N CYS A 92 7.69 0.15 6.56
CA CYS A 92 7.27 -0.52 7.79
C CYS A 92 8.27 -0.39 8.94
N SER A 93 9.50 0.03 8.66
CA SER A 93 10.55 0.20 9.67
C SER A 93 11.24 1.56 9.52
N PRO A 94 11.16 2.46 10.52
CA PRO A 94 10.37 2.34 11.74
C PRO A 94 8.86 2.32 11.44
N LYS A 95 8.06 1.82 12.41
CA LYS A 95 6.59 1.78 12.28
C LYS A 95 6.06 3.21 12.04
N PRO A 96 5.36 3.47 10.92
CA PRO A 96 4.86 4.82 10.64
C PRO A 96 3.77 5.23 11.61
N ASP A 97 3.81 6.48 12.05
CA ASP A 97 2.73 7.10 12.83
C ASP A 97 1.66 7.69 11.88
N LEU A 98 0.43 7.22 12.02
CA LEU A 98 -0.72 7.67 11.24
C LEU A 98 -1.78 8.42 12.08
N ALA A 99 -1.48 8.74 13.34
CA ALA A 99 -2.39 9.48 14.21
C ALA A 99 -2.69 10.88 13.65
N THR A 100 -1.69 11.51 13.04
CA THR A 100 -1.81 12.88 12.48
C THR A 100 -2.06 12.88 10.97
N PHE A 101 -2.66 13.96 10.45
CA PHE A 101 -2.81 14.16 9.00
C PHE A 101 -1.45 14.18 8.29
N LYS A 102 -0.47 14.89 8.87
CA LYS A 102 0.89 14.95 8.35
C LYS A 102 1.54 13.56 8.30
N GLY A 103 1.46 12.77 9.38
CA GLY A 103 2.02 11.41 9.41
C GLY A 103 1.41 10.50 8.33
N ARG A 104 0.12 10.66 8.03
CA ARG A 104 -0.53 9.96 6.91
C ARG A 104 -0.01 10.40 5.54
N LEU A 105 0.30 11.67 5.34
CA LEU A 105 0.90 12.15 4.10
C LEU A 105 2.35 11.66 3.94
N ASP A 106 3.16 11.78 4.99
CA ASP A 106 4.55 11.31 5.01
C ASP A 106 4.62 9.82 4.65
N TRP A 107 3.74 8.99 5.22
CA TRP A 107 3.67 7.57 4.88
C TRP A 107 3.25 7.32 3.42
N ARG A 108 2.26 8.06 2.91
CA ARG A 108 1.82 7.93 1.51
C ARG A 108 2.94 8.28 0.55
N GLN A 109 3.70 9.34 0.84
CA GLN A 109 4.87 9.73 0.05
C GLN A 109 5.92 8.61 0.04
N LYS A 110 6.33 8.11 1.23
CA LYS A 110 7.29 6.99 1.33
C LYS A 110 6.83 5.76 0.55
N ARG A 111 5.54 5.45 0.58
CA ARG A 111 4.98 4.32 -0.19
C ARG A 111 5.13 4.51 -1.70
N LEU A 112 4.89 5.72 -2.21
CA LEU A 112 5.05 6.03 -3.64
C LEU A 112 6.54 5.96 -4.06
N GLU A 113 7.43 6.51 -3.23
CA GLU A 113 8.88 6.44 -3.44
C GLU A 113 9.36 4.98 -3.46
N ALA A 114 8.92 4.16 -2.51
CA ALA A 114 9.25 2.74 -2.45
C ALA A 114 8.70 1.94 -3.64
N GLN A 115 7.52 2.31 -4.15
CA GLN A 115 6.96 1.72 -5.35
C GLN A 115 7.78 2.08 -6.60
N LEU A 116 8.19 3.35 -6.72
CA LEU A 116 9.07 3.79 -7.82
C LEU A 116 10.44 3.08 -7.76
N ALA A 117 11.05 2.99 -6.58
CA ALA A 117 12.30 2.27 -6.38
C ALA A 117 12.16 0.79 -6.79
N SER A 118 11.04 0.15 -6.42
CA SER A 118 10.75 -1.23 -6.83
C SER A 118 10.63 -1.39 -8.34
N PHE A 119 9.99 -0.44 -9.03
CA PHE A 119 9.94 -0.47 -10.49
C PHE A 119 11.32 -0.30 -11.12
N LYS A 120 12.13 0.65 -10.64
CA LYS A 120 13.49 0.87 -11.13
C LYS A 120 14.36 -0.39 -10.96
N ALA A 121 14.31 -1.02 -9.79
CA ALA A 121 15.08 -2.22 -9.47
C ALA A 121 14.70 -3.44 -10.31
N THR A 122 13.45 -3.50 -10.79
CA THR A 122 12.93 -4.68 -11.51
C THR A 122 12.89 -4.51 -13.02
N ARG A 123 13.05 -3.28 -13.51
CA ARG A 123 12.96 -2.95 -14.94
C ARG A 123 14.09 -3.58 -15.75
N ALA A 124 15.34 -3.28 -15.41
CA ALA A 124 16.50 -3.77 -16.15
C ALA A 124 16.54 -5.31 -16.30
N PRO A 125 16.36 -6.13 -15.23
CA PRO A 125 16.36 -7.58 -15.39
C PRO A 125 15.13 -8.11 -16.14
N LEU A 126 13.98 -7.42 -16.10
CA LEU A 126 12.83 -7.76 -16.93
C LEU A 126 13.11 -7.51 -18.42
N GLU A 127 13.71 -6.37 -18.75
CA GLU A 127 14.11 -6.04 -20.11
C GLU A 127 15.14 -7.04 -20.63
N ALA A 128 16.11 -7.44 -19.81
CA ALA A 128 17.09 -8.47 -20.16
C ALA A 128 16.42 -9.83 -20.43
N PHE A 129 15.46 -10.25 -19.59
CA PHE A 129 14.67 -11.45 -19.83
C PHE A 129 13.91 -11.37 -21.16
N TYR A 130 13.17 -10.29 -21.41
CA TYR A 130 12.40 -10.11 -22.64
C TYR A 130 13.30 -10.06 -23.89
N ALA A 131 14.44 -9.38 -23.82
CA ALA A 131 15.41 -9.31 -24.90
C ALA A 131 16.01 -10.69 -25.24
N GLY A 132 16.16 -11.56 -24.23
CA GLY A 132 16.65 -12.93 -24.39
C GLY A 132 15.64 -13.91 -24.99
N LEU A 133 14.38 -13.52 -25.17
CA LEU A 133 13.36 -14.34 -25.82
C LEU A 133 13.50 -14.34 -27.35
N SER A 134 13.14 -15.45 -27.98
CA SER A 134 12.95 -15.50 -29.43
C SER A 134 11.71 -14.69 -29.86
N ASP A 135 11.60 -14.37 -31.15
CA ASP A 135 10.47 -13.58 -31.65
C ASP A 135 9.12 -14.32 -31.46
N GLN A 136 9.11 -15.64 -31.61
CA GLN A 136 7.93 -16.46 -31.31
C GLN A 136 7.55 -16.41 -29.82
N GLN A 137 8.53 -16.45 -28.92
CA GLN A 137 8.29 -16.35 -27.47
C GLN A 137 7.80 -14.95 -27.09
N LYS A 138 8.35 -13.88 -27.70
CA LYS A 138 7.88 -12.50 -27.50
C LYS A 138 6.42 -12.34 -27.95
N ALA A 139 6.08 -12.85 -29.14
CA ALA A 139 4.69 -12.84 -29.62
C ALA A 139 3.73 -13.57 -28.66
N SER A 140 4.14 -14.74 -28.13
CA SER A 140 3.36 -15.48 -27.12
C SER A 140 3.20 -14.71 -25.80
N TRP A 141 4.26 -14.03 -25.34
CA TRP A 141 4.25 -13.18 -24.16
C TRP A 141 3.29 -11.99 -24.33
N ASP A 142 3.32 -11.31 -25.47
CA ASP A 142 2.51 -10.12 -25.75
C ASP A 142 1.02 -10.47 -25.92
N ALA A 143 0.71 -11.54 -26.67
CA ALA A 143 -0.67 -12.01 -26.89
C ALA A 143 -1.40 -12.43 -25.59
N PHE A 144 -0.68 -12.79 -24.53
CA PHE A 144 -1.29 -13.08 -23.24
C PHE A 144 -1.91 -11.83 -22.60
N ARG A 145 -1.33 -10.65 -22.82
CA ARG A 145 -1.84 -9.40 -22.25
C ARG A 145 -3.12 -8.96 -22.92
N GLU A 146 -3.22 -9.11 -24.24
CA GLU A 146 -4.42 -8.82 -25.03
C GLU A 146 -5.60 -9.68 -24.58
N ARG A 147 -5.40 -11.00 -24.48
CA ARG A 147 -6.42 -11.93 -23.98
C ARG A 147 -6.93 -11.61 -22.58
N ARG A 148 -6.12 -10.97 -21.71
CA ARG A 148 -6.57 -10.49 -20.38
C ARG A 148 -7.24 -9.13 -20.41
N GLY A 149 -6.98 -8.30 -21.42
CA GLY A 149 -7.71 -7.07 -21.70
C GLY A 149 -9.12 -7.37 -22.20
N ASP A 150 -9.22 -8.25 -23.19
CA ASP A 150 -10.49 -8.60 -23.84
C ASP A 150 -11.45 -9.28 -22.87
N ARG A 151 -10.97 -10.21 -22.03
CA ARG A 151 -11.81 -10.81 -20.97
C ARG A 151 -12.37 -9.79 -19.98
N ARG A 152 -11.69 -8.68 -19.74
CA ARG A 152 -12.21 -7.62 -18.85
C ARG A 152 -13.26 -6.75 -19.53
N ARG A 153 -13.09 -6.46 -20.83
CA ARG A 153 -14.08 -5.75 -21.65
C ARG A 153 -15.34 -6.59 -21.83
N TYR A 154 -15.19 -7.87 -22.19
CA TYR A 154 -16.29 -8.82 -22.26
C TYR A 154 -17.06 -8.94 -20.93
N ARG A 155 -16.37 -8.97 -19.78
CA ARG A 155 -17.01 -8.97 -18.45
C ARG A 155 -17.68 -7.63 -18.10
N ARG A 156 -17.30 -6.54 -18.76
CA ARG A 156 -17.95 -5.23 -18.63
C ARG A 156 -19.12 -5.05 -19.58
N GLY A 157 -19.30 -5.93 -20.56
CA GLY A 157 -20.35 -5.82 -21.57
C GLY A 157 -20.03 -4.82 -22.68
N ASP A 158 -18.75 -4.50 -22.89
CA ASP A 158 -18.25 -3.66 -23.99
C ASP A 158 -17.99 -4.49 -25.25
#